data_AF-A0A8D9I2G9-F1
#
_entry.id   AF-A0A8D9I2G9-F1
#
_cell.length_a   1.000
_cell.length_b   1.000
_cell.length_c   1.000
_cell.angle_alpha   90.00
_cell.angle_beta   90.00
_cell.angle_gamma   90.00
#
_symmetry.space_group_name_H-M   'P 1'
#
loop_
_entity.id
_entity.type
_entity.pdbx_description
1 polymer ?
#
loop_
_entity_poly.entity_id
_entity_poly.type
_entity_poly.pdbx_seq_one_letter_code
_entity_poly.pdbx_strand_id
1 'polypeptide(L)'
;MINQMVVTFVLGILIIPAIVINGEFSDTHDAKIDLLLKKLNKPAVKSIKSPYGGIIDCVHMKNHPIYDHPLFKNHTIQMKPSGDHDKWNNDTLNIDDESIVTQLWTINGKCPQNTIPIRRTTREDILRAESIESYGKKYPNNIPLRKPANSTNEIHEYATLRVNGIFRGAEAVINVWKPYVQMPREFSLAQMWLVAGPPSNLNTIEFGWQVYPGRYGDDNARFFVYWTADGYRSGCYNLDCPGFVPVNQAYVLGEPIGHVSTLGGQQYEIPTTIWKANIIQNSFRI
;
A
#
# COMPACT_ATOMS: atom_id res chain seq x y z
N MET A 1 11.07 -16.77 -59.42
CA MET A 1 11.58 -17.71 -58.40
C MET A 1 12.67 -17.10 -57.52
N ILE A 2 13.85 -16.72 -58.04
CA ILE A 2 15.00 -16.26 -57.22
C ILE A 2 14.63 -15.14 -56.21
N ASN A 3 14.02 -14.04 -56.64
CA ASN A 3 13.59 -12.96 -55.72
C ASN A 3 12.66 -13.44 -54.61
N GLN A 4 11.81 -14.43 -54.87
CA GLN A 4 10.81 -14.91 -53.91
C GLN A 4 11.47 -15.77 -52.84
N MET A 5 12.42 -16.64 -53.23
CA MET A 5 13.28 -17.37 -52.29
C MET A 5 14.11 -16.43 -51.42
N VAL A 6 14.75 -15.42 -52.02
CA VAL A 6 15.58 -14.43 -51.28
C VAL A 6 14.74 -13.68 -50.25
N VAL A 7 13.53 -13.23 -50.60
CA VAL A 7 12.62 -12.58 -49.65
C VAL A 7 12.22 -13.49 -48.50
N THR A 8 11.85 -14.76 -48.75
CA THR A 8 11.55 -15.70 -47.65
C THR A 8 12.77 -16.01 -46.77
N PHE A 9 13.98 -16.08 -47.34
CA PHE A 9 15.20 -16.36 -46.59
C PHE A 9 15.59 -15.19 -45.69
N VAL A 10 15.49 -13.94 -46.20
CA VAL A 10 15.72 -12.71 -45.42
C VAL A 10 14.66 -12.53 -44.33
N LEU A 11 13.38 -12.83 -44.62
CA LEU A 11 12.33 -12.84 -43.59
C LEU A 11 12.61 -13.87 -42.50
N GLY A 12 13.02 -15.10 -42.85
CA GLY A 12 13.42 -16.11 -41.87
C GLY A 12 14.57 -15.67 -40.98
N ILE A 13 15.61 -15.03 -41.56
CA ILE A 13 16.76 -14.48 -40.83
C ILE A 13 16.36 -13.37 -39.85
N LEU A 14 15.29 -12.60 -40.12
CA LEU A 14 14.83 -11.53 -39.21
C LEU A 14 13.81 -12.03 -38.17
N ILE A 15 12.95 -12.98 -38.54
CA ILE A 15 11.90 -13.51 -37.68
C ILE A 15 12.47 -14.43 -36.58
N ILE A 16 13.44 -15.30 -36.91
CA ILE A 16 13.97 -16.26 -35.94
C ILE A 16 14.66 -15.56 -34.74
N PRO A 17 15.59 -14.59 -34.93
CA PRO A 17 16.18 -13.86 -33.82
C PRO A 17 15.14 -13.07 -33.02
N ALA A 18 14.15 -12.46 -33.68
CA ALA A 18 13.09 -11.71 -32.99
C ALA A 18 12.26 -12.63 -32.07
N ILE A 19 11.94 -13.85 -32.51
CA ILE A 19 11.24 -14.85 -31.69
C ILE A 19 12.11 -15.31 -30.50
N VAL A 20 13.40 -15.61 -30.73
CA VAL A 20 14.32 -16.05 -29.67
C VAL A 20 14.53 -14.94 -28.62
N ILE A 21 14.79 -13.70 -29.06
CA ILE A 21 14.96 -12.55 -28.16
C ILE A 21 13.68 -12.28 -27.36
N ASN A 22 12.50 -12.38 -27.98
CA ASN A 22 11.24 -12.23 -27.26
C ASN A 22 11.00 -13.36 -26.25
N GLY A 23 11.42 -14.59 -26.56
CA GLY A 23 11.39 -15.72 -25.63
C GLY A 23 12.27 -15.50 -24.41
N GLU A 24 13.57 -15.23 -24.62
CA GLU A 24 14.53 -14.96 -23.53
C GLU A 24 14.13 -13.73 -22.69
N PHE A 25 13.56 -12.70 -23.33
CA PHE A 25 13.03 -11.54 -22.62
C PHE A 25 11.80 -11.88 -21.76
N SER A 26 10.88 -12.72 -22.26
CA SER A 26 9.72 -13.19 -21.49
C SER A 26 10.15 -14.04 -20.29
N ASP A 27 11.04 -15.01 -20.52
CA ASP A 27 11.53 -15.91 -19.46
C ASP A 27 12.27 -15.14 -18.35
N THR A 28 13.09 -14.16 -18.72
CA THR A 28 13.78 -13.30 -17.74
C THR A 28 12.85 -12.30 -17.06
N HIS A 29 11.73 -11.91 -17.68
CA HIS A 29 10.70 -11.09 -17.05
C HIS A 29 9.91 -11.88 -16.01
N ASP A 30 9.47 -13.10 -16.36
CA ASP A 30 8.71 -13.96 -15.45
C ASP A 30 9.55 -14.42 -14.25
N ALA A 31 10.82 -14.78 -14.46
CA ALA A 31 11.74 -15.10 -13.37
C ALA A 31 11.93 -13.93 -12.38
N LYS A 32 11.88 -12.67 -12.84
CA LYS A 32 11.91 -11.49 -11.97
C LYS A 32 10.61 -11.31 -11.17
N ILE A 33 9.46 -11.58 -11.78
CA ILE A 33 8.15 -11.54 -11.10
C ILE A 33 8.12 -12.60 -10.00
N ASP A 34 8.51 -13.84 -10.30
CA ASP A 34 8.52 -14.94 -9.32
C ASP A 34 9.47 -14.66 -8.15
N LEU A 35 10.64 -14.07 -8.42
CA LEU A 35 11.57 -13.63 -7.39
C LEU A 35 10.98 -12.52 -6.51
N LEU A 36 10.24 -11.57 -7.10
CA LEU A 36 9.54 -10.53 -6.34
C LEU A 36 8.39 -11.12 -5.51
N LEU A 37 7.55 -11.98 -6.08
CA LEU A 37 6.46 -12.68 -5.37
C LEU A 37 7.00 -13.47 -4.17
N LYS A 38 8.11 -14.21 -4.35
CA LYS A 38 8.78 -14.95 -3.28
C LYS A 38 9.34 -14.05 -2.17
N LYS A 39 9.71 -12.80 -2.49
CA LYS A 39 10.16 -11.81 -1.50
C LYS A 39 8.98 -11.24 -0.72
N LEU A 40 7.90 -10.87 -1.41
CA LEU A 40 6.71 -10.22 -0.83
C LEU A 40 5.88 -11.19 0.02
N ASN A 41 5.55 -12.35 -0.55
CA ASN A 41 4.70 -13.35 0.07
C ASN A 41 5.51 -14.21 1.04
N LYS A 42 5.59 -13.77 2.31
CA LYS A 42 6.27 -14.49 3.39
C LYS A 42 5.56 -15.82 3.71
N PRO A 43 6.27 -16.83 4.25
CA PRO A 43 5.66 -18.09 4.65
C PRO A 43 4.50 -17.90 5.63
N ALA A 44 3.31 -18.31 5.22
CA ALA A 44 2.09 -18.22 5.99
C ALA A 44 1.98 -19.39 6.99
N VAL A 45 1.57 -19.08 8.23
CA VAL A 45 1.17 -20.09 9.23
C VAL A 45 -0.24 -20.61 8.96
N LYS A 46 -1.08 -19.74 8.39
CA LYS A 46 -2.47 -20.01 7.98
C LYS A 46 -2.81 -19.05 6.83
N SER A 47 -3.57 -19.50 5.86
CA SER A 47 -4.18 -18.64 4.84
C SER A 47 -5.70 -18.61 5.03
N ILE A 48 -6.32 -17.44 4.82
CA ILE A 48 -7.76 -17.21 4.91
C ILE A 48 -8.20 -16.65 3.55
N LYS A 49 -9.21 -17.26 2.92
CA LYS A 49 -9.78 -16.73 1.67
C LYS A 49 -10.74 -15.61 1.99
N SER A 50 -10.58 -14.45 1.35
CA SER A 50 -11.53 -13.34 1.44
C SER A 50 -12.77 -13.61 0.58
N PRO A 51 -13.97 -13.15 0.99
CA PRO A 51 -15.14 -13.09 0.13
C PRO A 51 -14.90 -12.32 -1.19
N TYR A 52 -13.95 -11.38 -1.21
CA TYR A 52 -13.53 -10.66 -2.42
C TYR A 52 -12.51 -11.43 -3.29
N GLY A 53 -12.35 -12.75 -3.06
CA GLY A 53 -11.49 -13.63 -3.85
C GLY A 53 -10.00 -13.61 -3.49
N GLY A 54 -9.52 -12.56 -2.81
CA GLY A 54 -8.15 -12.44 -2.31
C GLY A 54 -7.79 -13.48 -1.24
N ILE A 55 -6.50 -13.59 -0.91
CA ILE A 55 -5.99 -14.45 0.16
C ILE A 55 -5.27 -13.59 1.21
N ILE A 56 -5.63 -13.79 2.47
CA ILE A 56 -4.97 -13.19 3.63
C ILE A 56 -4.06 -14.25 4.26
N ASP A 57 -2.77 -13.97 4.29
CA ASP A 57 -1.75 -14.82 4.90
C ASP A 57 -1.41 -14.34 6.31
N CYS A 58 -1.61 -15.22 7.29
CA CYS A 58 -1.20 -15.02 8.67
C CYS A 58 0.29 -15.32 8.80
N VAL A 59 1.13 -14.30 8.68
CA VAL A 59 2.60 -14.41 8.69
C VAL A 59 3.10 -14.31 10.13
N HIS A 60 3.92 -15.27 10.57
CA HIS A 60 4.49 -15.24 11.92
C HIS A 60 5.34 -13.99 12.15
N MET A 61 5.25 -13.36 13.33
CA MET A 61 5.86 -12.05 13.61
C MET A 61 7.38 -12.02 13.35
N LYS A 62 8.10 -13.11 13.63
CA LYS A 62 9.54 -13.26 13.30
C LYS A 62 9.87 -13.15 11.80
N ASN A 63 8.88 -13.35 10.93
CA ASN A 63 8.99 -13.28 9.46
C ASN A 63 8.35 -11.99 8.91
N HIS A 64 7.99 -11.01 9.76
CA HIS A 64 7.37 -9.76 9.33
C HIS A 64 8.23 -9.05 8.26
N PRO A 65 7.64 -8.51 7.18
CA PRO A 65 8.38 -7.83 6.11
C PRO A 65 9.39 -6.74 6.53
N ILE A 66 9.27 -6.17 7.74
CA ILE A 66 10.17 -5.14 8.26
C ILE A 66 11.61 -5.66 8.38
N TYR A 67 11.79 -6.96 8.64
CA TYR A 67 13.08 -7.62 8.81
C TYR A 67 13.90 -7.75 7.51
N ASP A 68 13.28 -7.54 6.35
CA ASP A 68 14.00 -7.42 5.07
C ASP A 68 14.89 -6.16 5.03
N HIS A 69 14.56 -5.13 5.83
CA HIS A 69 15.32 -3.89 5.87
C HIS A 69 16.51 -4.01 6.84
N PRO A 70 17.76 -3.71 6.40
CA PRO A 70 18.96 -3.94 7.21
C PRO A 70 18.92 -3.35 8.62
N LEU A 71 18.40 -2.12 8.78
CA LEU A 71 18.30 -1.44 10.08
C LEU A 71 17.38 -2.12 11.11
N PHE A 72 16.50 -3.04 10.68
CA PHE A 72 15.49 -3.66 11.55
C PHE A 72 15.75 -5.14 11.83
N LYS A 73 16.81 -5.76 11.29
CA LYS A 73 17.10 -7.20 11.47
C LYS A 73 17.08 -7.68 12.92
N ASN A 74 17.56 -6.86 13.85
CA ASN A 74 17.62 -7.16 15.29
C ASN A 74 16.55 -6.41 16.11
N HIS A 75 15.56 -5.78 15.46
CA HIS A 75 14.52 -5.00 16.12
C HIS A 75 13.47 -5.90 16.77
N THR A 76 13.16 -5.67 18.04
CA THR A 76 11.96 -6.28 18.65
C THR A 76 10.75 -5.38 18.40
N ILE A 77 9.79 -5.87 17.62
CA ILE A 77 8.49 -5.22 17.44
C ILE A 77 7.81 -5.10 18.81
N GLN A 78 7.43 -3.89 19.22
CA GLN A 78 6.64 -3.67 20.43
C GLN A 78 5.19 -3.41 20.01
N MET A 79 4.25 -4.20 20.54
CA MET A 79 2.83 -4.13 20.19
C MET A 79 2.09 -2.92 20.79
N LYS A 80 2.73 -2.16 21.67
CA LYS A 80 2.21 -0.93 22.27
C LYS A 80 3.17 0.24 22.02
N PRO A 81 2.71 1.51 22.09
CA PRO A 81 3.58 2.68 22.18
C PRO A 81 4.55 2.56 23.36
N SER A 82 5.70 3.23 23.28
CA SER A 82 6.64 3.33 24.41
C SER A 82 6.67 4.77 24.96
N GLY A 83 6.15 4.96 26.17
CA GLY A 83 6.02 6.24 26.87
C GLY A 83 4.76 6.27 27.74
N ASP A 84 4.56 7.35 28.50
CA ASP A 84 3.37 7.60 29.34
C ASP A 84 2.12 7.92 28.49
N HIS A 85 1.76 7.00 27.60
CA HIS A 85 0.53 7.04 26.80
C HIS A 85 -0.71 6.59 27.58
N ASP A 86 -0.60 6.36 28.89
CA ASP A 86 -1.74 6.27 29.82
C ASP A 86 -2.55 7.59 29.88
N LYS A 87 -2.02 8.68 29.29
CA LYS A 87 -2.72 9.95 29.03
C LYS A 87 -3.28 10.10 27.61
N TRP A 88 -3.22 9.06 26.77
CA TRP A 88 -4.21 8.94 25.70
C TRP A 88 -5.49 8.50 26.41
N ASN A 89 -6.30 9.48 26.81
CA ASN A 89 -7.46 9.22 27.66
C ASN A 89 -8.31 8.10 27.08
N ASN A 90 -8.88 7.26 27.96
CA ASN A 90 -10.09 6.50 27.65
C ASN A 90 -11.32 7.42 27.52
N ASP A 91 -11.13 8.63 27.00
CA ASP A 91 -12.18 9.38 26.32
C ASP A 91 -12.40 8.61 25.02
N THR A 92 -13.15 7.50 25.16
CA THR A 92 -13.64 6.75 24.02
C THR A 92 -14.23 7.76 23.07
N LEU A 93 -13.63 7.87 21.89
CA LEU A 93 -14.29 8.52 20.77
C LEU A 93 -15.68 7.88 20.71
N ASN A 94 -16.74 8.68 20.87
CA ASN A 94 -18.13 8.21 20.90
C ASN A 94 -18.57 7.83 19.49
N ILE A 95 -17.85 6.88 18.91
CA ILE A 95 -18.12 6.20 17.66
C ILE A 95 -19.11 5.11 18.01
N ASP A 96 -20.18 5.02 17.24
CA ASP A 96 -21.09 3.88 17.30
C ASP A 96 -20.34 2.62 16.83
N ASP A 97 -20.33 1.55 17.64
CA ASP A 97 -19.68 0.30 17.25
C ASP A 97 -20.28 -0.25 15.93
N GLU A 98 -21.54 0.10 15.60
CA GLU A 98 -22.18 -0.26 14.32
C GLU A 98 -21.69 0.58 13.13
N SER A 99 -21.08 1.76 13.36
CA SER A 99 -20.48 2.58 12.30
C SER A 99 -19.02 2.24 12.02
N ILE A 100 -18.33 1.51 12.91
CA ILE A 100 -16.95 1.10 12.67
C ILE A 100 -16.89 0.13 11.48
N VAL A 101 -16.08 0.45 10.47
CA VAL A 101 -15.95 -0.42 9.30
C VAL A 101 -15.41 -1.79 9.66
N THR A 102 -15.89 -2.82 8.96
CA THR A 102 -15.33 -4.17 9.04
C THR A 102 -14.79 -4.61 7.69
N GLN A 103 -13.82 -5.53 7.70
CA GLN A 103 -13.36 -6.21 6.50
C GLN A 103 -13.90 -7.64 6.47
N LEU A 104 -14.55 -8.00 5.36
CA LEU A 104 -15.30 -9.24 5.25
C LEU A 104 -14.43 -10.52 5.28
N TRP A 105 -13.10 -10.44 5.14
CA TRP A 105 -12.23 -11.61 5.31
C TRP A 105 -12.35 -12.23 6.72
N THR A 106 -12.68 -11.42 7.73
CA THR A 106 -12.80 -11.83 9.12
C THR A 106 -13.94 -12.84 9.37
N ILE A 107 -14.95 -12.90 8.49
CA ILE A 107 -16.05 -13.88 8.59
C ILE A 107 -15.55 -15.31 8.33
N ASN A 108 -14.49 -15.45 7.54
CA ASN A 108 -13.83 -16.72 7.23
C ASN A 108 -12.74 -17.08 8.27
N GLY A 109 -12.68 -16.32 9.37
CA GLY A 109 -11.88 -16.60 10.55
C GLY A 109 -10.84 -15.52 10.86
N LYS A 110 -10.07 -15.78 11.92
CA LYS A 110 -9.02 -14.88 12.42
C LYS A 110 -7.63 -15.51 12.28
N CYS A 111 -6.60 -14.67 12.29
CA CYS A 111 -5.21 -15.12 12.34
C CYS A 111 -4.80 -15.56 13.77
N PRO A 112 -3.88 -16.51 13.92
CA PRO A 112 -3.39 -16.92 15.24
C PRO A 112 -2.64 -15.80 15.98
N GLN A 113 -2.51 -15.94 17.30
CA GLN A 113 -1.59 -15.11 18.08
C GLN A 113 -0.15 -15.17 17.53
N ASN A 114 0.62 -14.10 17.72
CA ASN A 114 1.99 -13.94 17.21
C ASN A 114 2.13 -13.99 15.67
N THR A 115 1.06 -13.72 14.94
CA THR A 115 1.08 -13.51 13.47
C THR A 115 0.56 -12.12 13.10
N ILE A 116 0.76 -11.68 11.87
CA ILE A 116 0.06 -10.52 11.28
C ILE A 116 -0.68 -10.95 10.01
N PRO A 117 -1.88 -10.42 9.75
CA PRO A 117 -2.61 -10.70 8.53
C PRO A 117 -2.06 -9.81 7.39
N ILE A 118 -1.59 -10.43 6.30
CA ILE A 118 -1.06 -9.73 5.12
C ILE A 118 -1.87 -10.19 3.90
N ARG A 119 -2.37 -9.26 3.08
CA ARG A 119 -2.94 -9.62 1.78
C ARG A 119 -1.82 -10.15 0.89
N ARG A 120 -1.98 -11.37 0.37
CA ARG A 120 -1.07 -11.98 -0.61
C ARG A 120 -1.01 -11.14 -1.89
N THR A 121 0.21 -10.82 -2.33
CA THR A 121 0.46 -10.21 -3.64
C THR A 121 0.31 -11.27 -4.73
N THR A 122 -0.42 -10.95 -5.79
CA THR A 122 -0.61 -11.79 -6.99
C THR A 122 0.31 -11.36 -8.14
N ARG A 123 0.46 -12.18 -9.19
CA ARG A 123 1.20 -11.81 -10.40
C ARG A 123 0.51 -10.61 -11.08
N GLU A 124 -0.81 -10.59 -11.05
CA GLU A 124 -1.68 -9.53 -11.56
C GLU A 124 -1.50 -8.22 -10.77
N ASP A 125 -1.24 -8.28 -9.46
CA ASP A 125 -0.91 -7.09 -8.65
C ASP A 125 0.40 -6.43 -9.12
N ILE A 126 1.41 -7.22 -9.52
CA ILE A 126 2.69 -6.73 -10.03
C ILE A 126 2.55 -6.20 -11.46
N LEU A 127 1.85 -6.93 -12.34
CA LEU A 127 1.67 -6.59 -13.76
C LEU A 127 0.83 -5.32 -14.00
N ARG A 128 0.13 -4.80 -12.99
CA ARG A 128 -0.55 -3.49 -13.07
C ARG A 128 0.39 -2.29 -12.85
N ALA A 129 1.58 -2.49 -12.28
CA ALA A 129 2.60 -1.44 -12.20
C ALA A 129 3.20 -1.16 -13.59
N GLU A 130 3.81 0.01 -13.78
CA GLU A 130 4.50 0.32 -15.06
C GLU A 130 5.75 -0.53 -15.29
N SER A 131 6.35 -1.04 -14.22
CA SER A 131 7.45 -2.01 -14.24
C SER A 131 7.56 -2.74 -12.89
N ILE A 132 8.31 -3.85 -12.87
CA ILE A 132 8.59 -4.62 -11.65
C ILE A 132 9.29 -3.75 -10.59
N GLU A 133 10.17 -2.83 -11.02
CA GLU A 133 10.93 -1.91 -10.17
C GLU A 133 10.11 -0.73 -9.64
N SER A 134 8.93 -0.46 -10.22
CA SER A 134 7.99 0.57 -9.78
C SER A 134 6.85 0.03 -8.92
N TYR A 135 6.69 -1.30 -8.80
CA TYR A 135 5.72 -1.91 -7.90
C TYR A 135 5.89 -1.38 -6.46
N GLY A 136 4.76 -1.08 -5.81
CA GLY A 136 4.70 -0.49 -4.47
C GLY A 136 4.98 1.01 -4.38
N LYS A 137 5.50 1.68 -5.42
CA LYS A 137 5.82 3.13 -5.39
C LYS A 137 4.65 4.00 -5.86
N LYS A 138 4.65 5.28 -5.51
CA LYS A 138 3.80 6.29 -6.19
C LYS A 138 4.35 6.56 -7.60
N TYR A 139 3.47 6.77 -8.59
CA TYR A 139 3.88 7.23 -9.92
C TYR A 139 4.54 8.60 -9.82
N PRO A 140 5.58 8.91 -10.64
CA PRO A 140 6.27 10.20 -10.60
C PRO A 140 5.33 11.40 -10.77
N ASN A 141 4.29 11.25 -11.59
CA ASN A 141 3.28 12.31 -11.84
C ASN A 141 2.27 12.47 -10.69
N ASN A 142 2.14 11.46 -9.82
CA ASN A 142 1.23 11.47 -8.66
C ASN A 142 1.95 11.91 -7.38
N ILE A 143 3.19 12.41 -7.49
CA ILE A 143 3.91 13.04 -6.38
C ILE A 143 3.36 14.46 -6.20
N PRO A 144 2.96 14.89 -4.98
CA PRO A 144 2.57 16.27 -4.72
C PRO A 144 3.80 17.19 -4.69
N LEU A 145 4.38 17.44 -5.87
CA LEU A 145 5.40 18.46 -6.08
C LEU A 145 4.77 19.84 -5.96
N ARG A 146 5.39 20.73 -5.16
CA ARG A 146 5.06 22.16 -5.17
C ARG A 146 5.50 22.76 -6.51
N LYS A 147 4.59 22.78 -7.49
CA LYS A 147 4.85 23.36 -8.80
C LYS A 147 5.06 24.88 -8.69
N PRO A 148 5.85 25.49 -9.60
CA PRO A 148 5.92 26.95 -9.69
C PRO A 148 4.55 27.52 -10.07
N ALA A 149 4.27 28.76 -9.65
CA ALA A 149 2.95 29.39 -9.68
C ALA A 149 2.30 29.54 -11.08
N ASN A 150 3.06 29.29 -12.16
CA ASN A 150 2.58 29.37 -13.54
C ASN A 150 2.22 27.99 -14.14
N SER A 151 2.12 26.92 -13.33
CA SER A 151 1.70 25.60 -13.79
C SER A 151 0.18 25.46 -13.75
N THR A 152 -0.47 25.50 -14.90
CA THR A 152 -1.93 25.34 -15.05
C THR A 152 -2.43 23.91 -14.88
N ASN A 153 -1.54 22.92 -14.84
CA ASN A 153 -1.92 21.51 -14.76
C ASN A 153 -1.83 21.05 -13.31
N GLU A 154 -2.78 21.44 -12.47
CA GLU A 154 -2.98 20.75 -11.19
C GLU A 154 -3.40 19.30 -11.49
N ILE A 155 -2.69 18.33 -10.89
CA ILE A 155 -2.91 16.89 -11.13
C ILE A 155 -3.82 16.29 -10.05
N HIS A 156 -4.06 17.04 -8.97
CA HIS A 156 -4.82 16.60 -7.82
C HIS A 156 -5.59 17.80 -7.23
N GLU A 157 -6.83 17.56 -6.83
CA GLU A 157 -7.66 18.49 -6.09
C GLU A 157 -7.78 18.02 -4.63
N TYR A 158 -7.74 18.94 -3.67
CA TYR A 158 -7.75 18.59 -2.24
C TYR A 158 -8.53 19.59 -1.38
N ALA A 159 -9.28 19.08 -0.41
CA ALA A 159 -9.65 19.81 0.81
C ALA A 159 -8.69 19.38 1.93
N THR A 160 -8.07 20.33 2.64
CA THR A 160 -7.11 20.00 3.72
C THR A 160 -7.25 20.89 4.94
N LEU A 161 -7.11 20.28 6.12
CA LEU A 161 -6.82 20.97 7.38
C LEU A 161 -5.34 20.73 7.70
N ARG A 162 -4.60 21.76 8.12
CA ARG A 162 -3.19 21.62 8.53
C ARG A 162 -2.96 22.21 9.92
N VAL A 163 -2.33 21.42 10.78
CA VAL A 163 -1.79 21.85 12.08
C VAL A 163 -0.28 21.65 12.06
N ASN A 164 0.47 22.63 12.56
CA ASN A 164 1.93 22.55 12.67
C ASN A 164 2.31 22.38 14.15
N GLY A 165 3.28 21.49 14.43
CA GLY A 165 3.69 21.20 15.81
C GLY A 165 4.69 20.04 15.88
N ILE A 166 5.11 19.70 17.10
CA ILE A 166 5.96 18.51 17.35
C ILE A 166 5.05 17.35 17.74
N PHE A 167 4.71 16.52 16.77
CA PHE A 167 3.86 15.35 16.97
C PHE A 167 4.69 14.08 17.18
N ARG A 168 4.29 13.23 18.13
CA ARG A 168 4.86 11.88 18.35
C ARG A 168 3.99 10.76 17.77
N GLY A 169 2.79 11.12 17.33
CA GLY A 169 1.77 10.27 16.76
C GLY A 169 0.57 11.14 16.34
N ALA A 170 -0.45 10.50 15.79
CA ALA A 170 -1.73 11.13 15.49
C ALA A 170 -2.84 10.07 15.60
N GLU A 171 -4.06 10.53 15.78
CA GLU A 171 -5.27 9.72 15.66
C GLU A 171 -6.25 10.45 14.76
N ALA A 172 -7.03 9.69 13.99
CA ALA A 172 -8.08 10.20 13.14
C ALA A 172 -9.23 9.19 13.06
N VAL A 173 -10.46 9.69 13.20
CA VAL A 173 -11.66 8.98 12.73
C VAL A 173 -11.94 9.47 11.33
N ILE A 174 -11.85 8.57 10.34
CA ILE A 174 -12.00 8.92 8.92
C ILE A 174 -13.27 8.26 8.39
N ASN A 175 -14.26 9.05 7.98
CA ASN A 175 -15.48 8.56 7.36
C ASN A 175 -15.20 7.99 5.95
N VAL A 176 -15.80 6.85 5.60
CA VAL A 176 -15.39 6.02 4.45
C VAL A 176 -16.34 6.13 3.28
N TRP A 177 -15.83 6.45 2.10
CA TRP A 177 -16.62 6.53 0.88
C TRP A 177 -16.06 5.62 -0.20
N LYS A 178 -16.91 5.25 -1.16
CA LYS A 178 -16.51 4.67 -2.44
C LYS A 178 -16.81 5.68 -3.56
N PRO A 179 -16.05 6.80 -3.65
CA PRO A 179 -16.20 7.75 -4.74
C PRO A 179 -15.92 7.08 -6.09
N TYR A 180 -16.67 7.48 -7.11
CA TYR A 180 -16.37 7.10 -8.49
C TYR A 180 -15.11 7.83 -8.97
N VAL A 181 -14.22 7.13 -9.67
CA VAL A 181 -13.07 7.69 -10.37
C VAL A 181 -13.19 7.37 -11.86
N GLN A 182 -12.95 8.36 -12.72
CA GLN A 182 -13.28 8.27 -14.15
C GLN A 182 -12.24 7.47 -14.94
N MET A 183 -10.97 7.58 -14.58
CA MET A 183 -9.84 6.98 -15.30
C MET A 183 -9.14 5.89 -14.48
N PRO A 184 -8.63 4.80 -15.09
CA PRO A 184 -7.97 3.72 -14.33
C PRO A 184 -6.77 4.17 -13.49
N ARG A 185 -6.02 5.20 -13.91
CA ARG A 185 -4.86 5.73 -13.16
C ARG A 185 -5.21 6.87 -12.19
N GLU A 186 -6.48 7.25 -12.13
CA GLU A 186 -7.02 8.18 -11.15
C GLU A 186 -7.24 7.46 -9.81
N PHE A 187 -7.24 8.22 -8.73
CA PHE A 187 -7.53 7.73 -7.39
C PHE A 187 -8.22 8.83 -6.59
N SER A 188 -9.00 8.41 -5.59
CA SER A 188 -9.60 9.30 -4.60
C SER A 188 -9.38 8.71 -3.22
N LEU A 189 -9.08 9.56 -2.23
CA LEU A 189 -8.68 9.13 -0.89
C LEU A 189 -9.13 10.11 0.18
N ALA A 190 -9.21 9.62 1.42
CA ALA A 190 -9.16 10.46 2.61
C ALA A 190 -8.09 9.89 3.56
N GLN A 191 -7.22 10.75 4.06
CA GLN A 191 -6.04 10.34 4.83
C GLN A 191 -5.65 11.34 5.90
N MET A 192 -4.99 10.82 6.93
CA MET A 192 -4.08 11.62 7.76
C MET A 192 -2.69 11.63 7.08
N TRP A 193 -2.06 12.80 7.02
CA TRP A 193 -0.75 13.01 6.37
C TRP A 193 0.23 13.63 7.35
N LEU A 194 1.06 12.82 8.00
CA LEU A 194 2.16 13.32 8.83
C LEU A 194 3.35 13.65 7.94
N VAL A 195 3.91 14.83 8.16
CA VAL A 195 4.96 15.42 7.34
C VAL A 195 6.05 15.98 8.24
N ALA A 196 7.31 15.69 7.91
CA ALA A 196 8.48 16.23 8.58
C ALA A 196 9.58 16.59 7.57
N GLY A 197 10.40 17.59 7.91
CA GLY A 197 11.53 18.03 7.10
C GLY A 197 11.19 19.02 5.97
N PRO A 198 12.20 19.54 5.27
CA PRO A 198 12.03 20.46 4.14
C PRO A 198 11.60 19.71 2.86
N PRO A 199 11.03 20.39 1.86
CA PRO A 199 10.56 19.76 0.61
C PRO A 199 11.59 18.87 -0.11
N SER A 200 12.89 19.18 -0.02
CA SER A 200 13.97 18.41 -0.64
C SER A 200 14.24 17.06 0.04
N ASN A 201 13.90 16.93 1.32
CA ASN A 201 14.09 15.74 2.16
C ASN A 201 12.82 15.50 3.00
N LEU A 202 11.67 15.53 2.34
CA LEU A 202 10.37 15.39 2.99
C LEU A 202 10.18 13.93 3.45
N ASN A 203 10.08 13.72 4.75
CA ASN A 203 9.64 12.46 5.32
C ASN A 203 8.12 12.53 5.52
N THR A 204 7.39 11.55 5.01
CA THR A 204 5.93 11.46 5.21
C THR A 204 5.52 10.05 5.58
N ILE A 205 4.44 9.97 6.34
CA ILE A 205 3.63 8.78 6.44
C ILE A 205 2.15 9.16 6.37
N GLU A 206 1.44 8.42 5.54
CA GLU A 206 0.10 8.68 5.04
C GLU A 206 -0.75 7.44 5.33
N PHE A 207 -1.92 7.59 5.93
CA PHE A 207 -2.81 6.47 6.23
C PHE A 207 -4.28 6.87 6.20
N GLY A 208 -5.12 5.93 5.77
CA GLY A 208 -6.56 6.11 5.61
C GLY A 208 -7.13 5.11 4.62
N TRP A 209 -8.09 5.56 3.80
CA TRP A 209 -8.67 4.74 2.72
C TRP A 209 -8.48 5.41 1.36
N GLN A 210 -8.37 4.59 0.31
CA GLN A 210 -8.36 5.05 -1.08
C GLN A 210 -9.16 4.11 -2.00
N VAL A 211 -9.80 4.69 -3.02
CA VAL A 211 -10.27 4.01 -4.23
C VAL A 211 -9.22 4.23 -5.31
N TYR A 212 -8.62 3.15 -5.82
CA TYR A 212 -7.53 3.25 -6.80
C TYR A 212 -7.48 2.02 -7.76
N PRO A 213 -8.27 2.03 -8.86
CA PRO A 213 -8.39 0.91 -9.78
C PRO A 213 -7.07 0.48 -10.43
N GLY A 214 -6.22 1.43 -10.82
CA GLY A 214 -4.93 1.14 -11.46
C GLY A 214 -3.98 0.36 -10.54
N ARG A 215 -4.12 0.51 -9.22
CA ARG A 215 -3.37 -0.26 -8.24
C ARG A 215 -4.04 -1.59 -7.91
N TYR A 216 -5.35 -1.61 -7.68
CA TYR A 216 -6.03 -2.77 -7.08
C TYR A 216 -6.79 -3.68 -8.05
N GLY A 217 -7.02 -3.22 -9.29
CA GLY A 217 -7.83 -3.92 -10.30
C GLY A 217 -9.34 -3.76 -10.10
N ASP A 218 -9.77 -3.05 -9.06
CA ASP A 218 -11.17 -2.77 -8.74
C ASP A 218 -11.36 -1.36 -8.15
N ASP A 219 -12.62 -0.94 -8.06
CA ASP A 219 -13.06 0.36 -7.55
C ASP A 219 -13.31 0.35 -6.02
N ASN A 220 -12.99 -0.74 -5.33
CA ASN A 220 -13.33 -0.88 -3.92
C ASN A 220 -12.47 0.05 -3.04
N ALA A 221 -13.13 0.70 -2.08
CA ALA A 221 -12.44 1.45 -1.03
C ALA A 221 -11.59 0.48 -0.20
N ARG A 222 -10.31 0.80 -0.04
CA ARG A 222 -9.31 -0.08 0.59
C ARG A 222 -8.47 0.73 1.55
N PHE A 223 -8.18 0.13 2.71
CA PHE A 223 -7.16 0.63 3.60
C PHE A 223 -5.83 0.77 2.89
N PHE A 224 -5.11 1.86 3.12
CA PHE A 224 -3.74 1.98 2.68
C PHE A 224 -2.88 2.70 3.70
N VAL A 225 -1.59 2.42 3.60
CA VAL A 225 -0.54 3.26 4.13
C VAL A 225 0.37 3.62 2.96
N TYR A 226 0.90 4.84 2.92
CA TYR A 226 2.06 5.18 2.12
C TYR A 226 3.12 5.85 3.00
N TRP A 227 4.40 5.64 2.71
CA TRP A 227 5.49 6.36 3.37
C TRP A 227 6.59 6.76 2.38
N THR A 228 7.30 7.85 2.67
CA THR A 228 8.57 8.23 2.02
C THR A 228 9.53 8.77 3.07
N ALA A 229 10.84 8.55 2.89
CA ALA A 229 11.87 9.15 3.75
C ALA A 229 12.55 10.39 3.13
N ASP A 230 12.38 10.63 1.83
CA ASP A 230 13.28 11.48 1.05
C ASP A 230 12.61 12.20 -0.12
N GLY A 231 11.45 12.81 0.12
CA GLY A 231 10.76 13.63 -0.89
C GLY A 231 10.16 12.83 -2.04
N TYR A 232 9.63 11.63 -1.75
CA TYR A 232 9.01 10.70 -2.71
C TYR A 232 9.96 10.12 -3.77
N ARG A 233 11.28 10.27 -3.62
CA ARG A 233 12.28 9.55 -4.44
C ARG A 233 12.28 8.05 -4.11
N SER A 234 12.17 7.73 -2.82
CA SER A 234 11.83 6.41 -2.30
C SER A 234 10.45 6.44 -1.63
N GLY A 235 9.91 5.26 -1.35
CA GLY A 235 8.66 5.11 -0.61
C GLY A 235 7.90 3.86 -1.00
N CYS A 236 6.88 3.51 -0.20
CA CYS A 236 6.07 2.32 -0.43
C CYS A 236 4.64 2.45 0.04
N TYR A 237 3.74 1.84 -0.71
CA TYR A 237 2.41 1.46 -0.25
C TYR A 237 2.46 0.19 0.62
N ASN A 238 1.64 0.16 1.66
CA ASN A 238 1.32 -1.01 2.47
C ASN A 238 2.58 -1.78 2.91
N LEU A 239 2.55 -3.11 2.84
CA LEU A 239 3.68 -3.98 3.14
C LEU A 239 4.45 -4.42 1.87
N ASP A 240 4.26 -3.72 0.74
CA ASP A 240 4.96 -4.01 -0.53
C ASP A 240 6.48 -3.83 -0.37
N CYS A 241 6.93 -2.99 0.58
CA CYS A 241 8.31 -2.96 1.04
C CYS A 241 8.42 -2.38 2.47
N PRO A 242 9.49 -2.70 3.22
CA PRO A 242 9.60 -2.34 4.64
C PRO A 242 9.79 -0.84 4.91
N GLY A 243 9.07 -0.33 5.91
CA GLY A 243 9.25 1.05 6.42
C GLY A 243 8.47 1.38 7.70
N PHE A 244 7.36 0.68 7.95
CA PHE A 244 6.57 0.76 9.18
C PHE A 244 6.13 -0.65 9.63
N VAL A 245 5.52 -0.74 10.82
CA VAL A 245 5.01 -1.98 11.40
C VAL A 245 3.52 -1.81 11.75
N PRO A 246 2.59 -2.46 11.03
CA PRO A 246 1.20 -2.55 11.48
C PRO A 246 1.10 -3.49 12.69
N VAL A 247 0.43 -3.06 13.75
CA VAL A 247 0.25 -3.87 14.98
C VAL A 247 -1.17 -4.43 15.15
N ASN A 248 -2.13 -3.94 14.36
CA ASN A 248 -3.52 -4.39 14.39
C ASN A 248 -3.72 -5.71 13.60
N GLN A 249 -4.51 -6.64 14.14
CA GLN A 249 -4.87 -7.92 13.50
C GLN A 249 -6.30 -7.96 12.93
N ALA A 250 -7.13 -6.94 13.19
CA ALA A 250 -8.50 -6.86 12.69
C ALA A 250 -8.57 -6.33 11.24
N TYR A 251 -7.55 -5.58 10.81
CA TYR A 251 -7.49 -4.94 9.50
C TYR A 251 -6.26 -5.38 8.71
N VAL A 252 -6.42 -5.43 7.39
CA VAL A 252 -5.38 -5.76 6.40
C VAL A 252 -5.26 -4.60 5.42
N LEU A 253 -4.04 -4.10 5.28
CA LEU A 253 -3.73 -3.05 4.31
C LEU A 253 -3.88 -3.57 2.87
N GLY A 254 -4.57 -2.81 2.03
CA GLY A 254 -4.86 -3.16 0.64
C GLY A 254 -6.01 -4.15 0.45
N GLU A 255 -6.72 -4.56 1.51
CA GLU A 255 -7.92 -5.41 1.44
C GLU A 255 -9.21 -4.54 1.46
N PRO A 256 -10.32 -4.95 0.78
CA PRO A 256 -11.51 -4.11 0.68
C PRO A 256 -12.16 -3.84 2.03
N ILE A 257 -12.77 -2.67 2.12
CA ILE A 257 -13.68 -2.30 3.20
C ILE A 257 -15.07 -2.80 2.82
N GLY A 258 -15.75 -3.51 3.73
CA GLY A 258 -17.01 -4.21 3.42
C GLY A 258 -18.20 -3.26 3.20
N HIS A 259 -18.31 -2.24 4.04
CA HIS A 259 -19.37 -1.24 4.03
C HIS A 259 -18.76 0.16 3.98
N VAL A 260 -19.45 1.08 3.30
CA VAL A 260 -19.03 2.47 3.10
C VAL A 260 -20.23 3.40 3.29
N SER A 261 -19.97 4.65 3.67
CA SER A 261 -20.97 5.69 3.87
C SER A 261 -21.79 5.97 2.60
N THR A 262 -23.02 6.42 2.82
CA THR A 262 -23.96 6.81 1.76
C THR A 262 -24.52 8.21 2.03
N LEU A 263 -24.86 8.96 0.98
CA LEU A 263 -25.38 10.32 1.14
C LEU A 263 -26.77 10.29 1.78
N GLY A 264 -26.90 10.88 2.98
CA GLY A 264 -28.16 10.89 3.75
C GLY A 264 -28.57 9.52 4.33
N GLY A 265 -27.69 8.52 4.27
CA GLY A 265 -27.92 7.18 4.82
C GLY A 265 -26.87 6.80 5.87
N GLN A 266 -26.67 5.49 6.06
CA GLN A 266 -25.71 4.97 7.03
C GLN A 266 -24.30 5.53 6.74
N GLN A 267 -23.63 5.96 7.81
CA GLN A 267 -22.24 6.39 7.80
C GLN A 267 -21.37 5.27 8.37
N TYR A 268 -20.17 5.12 7.80
CA TYR A 268 -19.16 4.20 8.30
C TYR A 268 -17.80 4.89 8.44
N GLU A 269 -17.06 4.52 9.48
CA GLU A 269 -15.89 5.25 9.94
C GLU A 269 -14.72 4.34 10.29
N ILE A 270 -13.51 4.89 10.21
CA ILE A 270 -12.27 4.21 10.56
C ILE A 270 -11.57 4.96 11.69
N PRO A 271 -11.52 4.42 12.92
CA PRO A 271 -10.54 4.85 13.90
C PRO A 271 -9.15 4.39 13.44
N THR A 272 -8.22 5.33 13.30
CA THR A 272 -6.84 5.07 12.86
C THR A 272 -5.85 5.83 13.73
N THR A 273 -4.81 5.14 14.21
CA THR A 273 -3.85 5.70 15.17
C THR A 273 -2.44 5.38 14.69
N ILE A 274 -1.54 6.35 14.74
CA ILE A 274 -0.13 6.20 14.37
C ILE A 274 0.76 6.71 15.50
N TRP A 275 1.90 6.06 15.73
CA TRP A 275 2.90 6.55 16.68
C TRP A 275 4.33 6.24 16.25
N LYS A 276 5.25 7.11 16.65
CA LYS A 276 6.68 6.93 16.47
C LYS A 276 7.20 5.87 17.43
N ALA A 277 8.00 4.93 16.94
CA ALA A 277 8.70 3.98 17.79
C ALA A 277 10.01 4.58 18.35
N ASN A 278 10.28 4.38 19.64
CA ASN A 278 11.45 4.99 20.32
C ASN A 278 12.83 4.42 19.92
N ILE A 279 12.88 3.41 19.05
CA ILE A 279 14.10 2.58 18.89
C ILE A 279 15.08 3.18 17.86
N ILE A 280 14.60 3.92 16.85
CA ILE A 280 15.44 4.71 15.93
C ILE A 280 14.65 5.97 15.54
N GLN A 281 15.33 7.12 15.39
CA GLN A 281 14.74 8.26 14.69
C GLN A 281 14.21 7.79 13.32
N ASN A 282 12.92 8.07 13.05
CA ASN A 282 12.22 7.83 11.76
C ASN A 282 11.58 6.45 11.54
N SER A 283 11.15 5.73 12.58
CA SER A 283 10.24 4.58 12.44
C SER A 283 8.86 4.83 13.05
N PHE A 284 7.81 4.43 12.34
CA PHE A 284 6.40 4.61 12.72
C PHE A 284 5.66 3.26 12.81
N ARG A 285 4.56 3.24 13.56
CA ARG A 285 3.64 2.10 13.74
C ARG A 285 2.19 2.55 13.59
N ILE A 286 1.37 1.69 12.99
CA ILE A 286 -0.04 1.92 12.61
C ILE A 286 -0.88 0.72 13.07
#